data_AF-A0A2L0GI70-F1
#
_entry.id   AF-A0A2L0GI70-F1
#
_cell.length_a   1.000
_cell.length_b   1.000
_cell.length_c   1.000
_cell.angle_alpha   90.00
_cell.angle_beta   90.00
_cell.angle_gamma   90.00
#
_symmetry.space_group_name_H-M   'P 1'
#
loop_
_entity.id
_entity.type
_entity.pdbx_description
1 polymer ?
#
loop_
_entity_poly.entity_id
_entity_poly.type
_entity_poly.pdbx_seq_one_letter_code
_entity_poly.pdbx_strand_id
1 'polypeptide(L)'
;MPSVELSKLPSVSAARAVAAGDRAQIEARSRSSAVVSGTPASTSGISLEVTTASVSDAATPPVDAERVALIRAALQDGSYPLVPTKIADAMIAAQVTLSLPERS
;
A
#
# COMPACT_ATOMS: atom_id res chain seq x y z
N MET A 1 23.95 36.79 8.22
CA MET A 1 23.33 35.50 8.60
C MET A 1 22.25 35.79 9.61
N PRO A 2 20.95 35.56 9.32
CA PRO A 2 19.89 35.81 10.30
C PRO A 2 20.00 34.78 11.44
N SER A 3 20.19 35.25 12.68
CA SER A 3 20.22 34.43 13.89
C SER A 3 18.82 33.97 14.26
N VAL A 4 18.64 32.67 14.48
CA VAL A 4 17.38 32.08 14.91
C VAL A 4 17.31 32.12 16.44
N GLU A 5 16.34 32.85 16.99
CA GLU A 5 16.09 32.90 18.44
C GLU A 5 15.35 31.63 18.90
N LEU A 6 16.06 30.78 19.66
CA LEU A 6 15.54 29.50 20.16
C LEU A 6 14.28 29.65 21.04
N SER A 7 14.08 30.81 21.67
CA SER A 7 12.92 31.11 22.51
C SER A 7 11.61 31.30 21.74
N LYS A 8 11.65 31.48 20.41
CA LYS A 8 10.46 31.61 19.55
C LYS A 8 10.07 30.30 18.86
N LEU A 9 10.81 29.23 19.11
CA LEU A 9 10.49 27.93 18.53
C LEU A 9 9.33 27.29 19.29
N PRO A 10 8.25 26.85 18.63
CA PRO A 10 7.18 26.12 19.29
C PRO A 10 7.76 24.80 19.84
N SER A 11 7.42 24.49 21.09
CA SER A 11 7.80 23.21 21.68
C SER A 11 7.09 22.07 20.96
N VAL A 12 7.80 20.96 20.73
CA VAL A 12 7.17 19.72 20.26
C VAL A 12 6.28 19.20 21.37
N SER A 13 4.98 19.27 21.16
CA SER A 13 3.98 18.67 22.04
C SER A 13 3.84 17.17 21.74
N ALA A 14 3.48 16.39 22.75
CA ALA A 14 3.25 14.96 22.59
C ALA A 14 2.12 14.70 21.58
N ALA A 15 2.29 13.67 20.75
CA ALA A 15 1.27 13.25 19.80
C ALA A 15 -0.02 12.88 20.56
N ARG A 16 -1.12 13.59 20.27
CA ARG A 16 -2.43 13.26 20.84
C ARG A 16 -2.95 11.99 20.17
N ALA A 17 -3.36 11.01 20.99
CA ALA A 17 -4.00 9.80 20.50
C ALA A 17 -5.26 10.15 19.69
N VAL A 18 -5.31 9.69 18.44
CA VAL A 18 -6.49 9.78 17.59
C VAL A 18 -7.59 8.94 18.23
N ALA A 19 -8.64 9.58 18.73
CA ALA A 19 -9.81 8.88 19.23
C ALA A 19 -10.45 8.10 18.06
N ALA A 20 -10.82 6.83 18.29
CA ALA A 20 -11.48 5.98 17.29
C ALA A 20 -12.81 6.53 16.75
N GLY A 21 -13.27 7.67 17.24
CA GLY A 21 -14.47 8.38 16.80
C GLY A 21 -14.25 9.47 15.74
N ASP A 22 -13.02 9.86 15.42
CA ASP A 22 -12.74 10.92 14.42
C ASP A 22 -12.25 10.36 13.08
N ARG A 23 -12.50 9.07 12.83
CA ARG A 23 -12.58 8.59 11.47
C ARG A 23 -13.83 9.24 10.91
N ALA A 24 -13.66 10.35 10.16
CA ALA A 24 -14.73 11.00 9.42
C ALA A 24 -15.62 9.89 8.88
N GLN A 25 -16.87 9.83 9.38
CA GLN A 25 -17.87 8.91 8.87
C GLN A 25 -17.95 9.23 7.38
N ILE A 26 -17.28 8.43 6.56
CA ILE A 26 -17.70 8.24 5.19
C ILE A 26 -18.99 7.48 5.37
N GLU A 27 -20.05 8.26 5.60
CA GLU A 27 -21.41 7.81 5.68
C GLU A 27 -21.58 6.99 4.39
N ALA A 28 -21.62 5.67 4.54
CA ALA A 28 -22.02 4.80 3.46
C ALA A 28 -23.44 5.26 3.14
N ARG A 29 -23.56 6.15 2.15
CA ARG A 29 -24.82 6.73 1.75
C ARG A 29 -25.66 5.54 1.33
N SER A 30 -26.52 5.08 2.24
CA SER A 30 -27.63 4.22 1.90
C SER A 30 -28.37 4.99 0.82
N ARG A 31 -28.27 4.51 -0.43
CA ARG A 31 -28.93 5.14 -1.57
C ARG A 31 -30.42 4.92 -1.36
N SER A 32 -31.06 5.81 -0.62
CA SER A 32 -32.48 6.05 -0.77
C SER A 32 -32.65 6.47 -2.23
N SER A 33 -33.35 5.62 -2.99
CA SER A 33 -33.75 5.88 -4.36
C SER A 33 -34.70 7.08 -4.35
N ALA A 34 -34.13 8.28 -4.40
CA ALA A 34 -34.85 9.50 -4.70
C ALA A 34 -34.75 9.72 -6.21
N VAL A 35 -35.85 9.47 -6.90
CA VAL A 35 -36.09 9.96 -8.25
C VAL A 35 -35.96 11.48 -8.25
N VAL A 36 -34.84 11.98 -8.78
CA VAL A 36 -34.67 13.38 -9.15
C VAL A 36 -34.63 13.44 -10.66
N SER A 37 -35.69 13.97 -11.24
CA SER A 37 -35.69 14.51 -12.58
C SER A 37 -34.81 15.76 -12.58
N GLY A 38 -33.60 15.63 -13.14
CA GLY A 38 -32.68 16.74 -13.36
C GLY A 38 -31.93 16.52 -14.67
N THR A 39 -32.17 17.39 -15.64
CA THR A 39 -31.56 17.42 -16.97
C THR A 39 -30.03 17.35 -16.92
N PRO A 40 -29.35 16.51 -17.72
CA PRO A 40 -27.90 16.41 -17.68
C PRO A 40 -27.24 17.58 -18.44
N ALA A 41 -26.35 18.30 -17.78
CA ALA A 41 -25.34 19.11 -18.44
C ALA A 41 -24.09 18.24 -18.66
N SER A 42 -23.74 18.02 -19.92
CA SER A 42 -22.66 17.14 -20.36
C SER A 42 -21.29 17.72 -20.03
N THR A 43 -20.69 17.32 -18.91
CA THR A 43 -19.22 17.37 -18.75
C THR A 43 -18.65 16.10 -19.35
N SER A 44 -18.02 16.25 -20.52
CA SER A 44 -17.31 15.18 -21.20
C SER A 44 -15.95 14.94 -20.52
N GLY A 45 -15.97 14.23 -19.39
CA GLY A 45 -14.77 13.67 -18.76
C GLY A 45 -14.52 12.26 -19.30
N ILE A 46 -13.24 11.93 -19.55
CA ILE A 46 -12.83 10.55 -19.81
C ILE A 46 -13.10 9.70 -18.56
N SER A 47 -14.11 8.84 -18.63
CA SER A 47 -14.37 7.83 -17.60
C SER A 47 -13.42 6.66 -17.83
N LEU A 48 -12.35 6.58 -17.01
CA LEU A 48 -11.52 5.39 -16.93
C LEU A 48 -12.24 4.38 -16.05
N GLU A 49 -12.94 3.45 -16.68
CA GLU A 49 -13.51 2.29 -16.01
C GLU A 49 -12.38 1.32 -15.67
N VAL A 50 -11.79 1.48 -14.47
CA VAL A 50 -10.95 0.44 -13.89
C VAL A 50 -11.88 -0.70 -13.48
N THR A 51 -12.14 -1.60 -14.42
CA THR A 51 -12.71 -2.91 -14.10
C THR A 51 -11.71 -3.57 -13.15
N THR A 52 -12.05 -3.63 -11.88
CA THR A 52 -11.42 -4.55 -10.93
C THR A 52 -11.84 -5.95 -11.34
N ALA A 53 -11.28 -6.42 -12.46
CA ALA A 53 -11.40 -7.80 -12.88
C ALA A 53 -10.91 -8.61 -11.70
N SER A 54 -11.82 -9.41 -11.18
CA SER A 54 -11.68 -10.37 -10.10
C SER A 54 -10.22 -10.79 -9.92
N VAL A 55 -9.56 -10.26 -8.88
CA VAL A 55 -8.17 -10.62 -8.51
C VAL A 55 -8.03 -12.12 -8.21
N SER A 56 -9.14 -12.87 -8.18
CA SER A 56 -9.18 -14.33 -8.06
C SER A 56 -8.94 -15.12 -9.35
N ASP A 57 -8.99 -14.50 -10.53
CA ASP A 57 -8.65 -15.15 -11.82
C ASP A 57 -7.40 -14.52 -12.47
N ALA A 58 -6.57 -13.86 -11.67
CA ALA A 58 -5.23 -13.49 -12.09
C ALA A 58 -4.42 -14.78 -12.21
N ALA A 59 -4.49 -15.42 -13.38
CA ALA A 59 -3.46 -16.31 -13.88
C ALA A 59 -2.11 -15.77 -13.40
N THR A 60 -1.36 -16.62 -12.69
CA THR A 60 -0.11 -16.30 -12.00
C THR A 60 0.63 -15.18 -12.72
N PRO A 61 0.97 -14.05 -12.06
CA PRO A 61 1.64 -12.94 -12.73
C PRO A 61 2.81 -13.51 -13.54
N PRO A 62 3.01 -13.07 -14.80
CA PRO A 62 3.93 -13.74 -15.70
C PRO A 62 5.34 -13.76 -15.08
N VAL A 63 5.77 -14.95 -14.66
CA VAL A 63 7.09 -15.16 -14.08
C VAL A 63 8.07 -15.42 -15.21
N ASP A 64 9.13 -14.61 -15.26
CA ASP A 64 10.24 -14.79 -16.19
C ASP A 64 11.10 -16.00 -15.76
N ALA A 65 10.91 -17.13 -16.44
CA ALA A 65 11.59 -18.39 -16.10
C ALA A 65 13.12 -18.32 -16.31
N GLU A 66 13.57 -17.57 -17.32
CA GLU A 66 15.01 -17.39 -17.59
C GLU A 66 15.67 -16.60 -16.46
N ARG A 67 15.00 -15.52 -16.02
CA ARG A 67 15.47 -14.73 -14.88
C ARG A 67 15.56 -15.56 -13.60
N VAL A 68 14.58 -16.43 -13.33
CA VAL A 68 14.62 -17.31 -12.15
C VAL A 68 15.79 -18.29 -12.25
N ALA A 69 16.10 -18.81 -13.43
CA ALA A 69 17.27 -19.69 -13.63
C ALA A 69 18.60 -18.96 -13.35
N LEU A 70 18.77 -17.74 -13.86
CA LEU A 70 19.95 -16.92 -13.62
C LEU A 70 20.12 -16.57 -12.13
N ILE A 71 19.04 -16.20 -11.45
CA ILE A 71 19.07 -15.91 -10.00
C ILE A 71 19.48 -17.16 -9.22
N ARG A 72 18.94 -18.34 -9.57
CA ARG A 72 19.33 -19.60 -8.93
C ARG A 72 20.81 -19.92 -9.12
N ALA A 73 21.36 -19.71 -10.31
CA ALA A 73 22.78 -19.89 -10.57
C ALA A 73 23.63 -18.90 -9.75
N ALA A 74 23.26 -17.61 -9.73
CA ALA A 74 23.98 -16.59 -8.97
C ALA A 74 23.93 -16.82 -7.43
N LEU A 75 22.85 -17.40 -6.91
CA LEU A 75 22.74 -17.83 -5.52
C LEU A 75 23.67 -19.02 -5.22
N GLN A 76 23.75 -19.99 -6.13
CA GLN A 76 24.65 -21.14 -5.99
C GLN A 76 26.12 -20.72 -5.98
N ASP A 77 26.48 -19.77 -6.84
CA ASP A 77 27.84 -19.23 -6.96
C ASP A 77 28.16 -18.19 -5.87
N GLY A 78 27.18 -17.81 -5.04
CA GLY A 78 27.33 -16.81 -3.98
C GLY A 78 27.51 -15.37 -4.47
N SER A 79 27.36 -15.10 -5.78
CA SER A 79 27.51 -13.76 -6.35
C SER A 79 26.27 -12.88 -6.18
N TYR A 80 25.12 -13.48 -5.87
CA TYR A 80 23.90 -12.73 -5.58
C TYR A 80 23.89 -12.22 -4.13
N PRO A 81 23.89 -10.88 -3.90
CA PRO A 81 24.02 -10.32 -2.57
C PRO A 81 22.74 -10.47 -1.75
N LEU A 82 22.82 -11.21 -0.64
CA LEU A 82 21.75 -11.32 0.34
C LEU A 82 21.90 -10.21 1.40
N VAL A 83 20.95 -9.28 1.44
CA VAL A 83 20.97 -8.15 2.38
C VAL A 83 19.77 -8.27 3.33
N PRO A 84 19.97 -8.48 4.65
CA PRO A 84 18.88 -8.69 5.60
C PRO A 84 17.81 -7.59 5.57
N THR A 85 18.20 -6.32 5.40
CA THR A 85 17.26 -5.20 5.32
C THR A 85 16.35 -5.28 4.10
N LYS A 86 16.88 -5.64 2.92
CA LYS A 86 16.10 -5.81 1.69
C LYS A 86 15.14 -6.99 1.79
N ILE A 87 15.57 -8.07 2.46
CA ILE A 87 14.71 -9.25 2.68
C ILE A 87 13.54 -8.86 3.58
N ALA A 88 13.81 -8.19 4.71
CA ALA A 88 12.77 -7.74 5.63
C ALA A 88 11.76 -6.80 4.95
N ASP A 89 12.23 -5.84 4.16
CA ASP A 89 11.38 -4.91 3.40
C ASP A 89 10.48 -5.66 2.40
N ALA A 90 11.04 -6.61 1.64
CA ALA A 90 10.28 -7.43 0.71
C ALA A 90 9.22 -8.30 1.42
N MET A 91 9.52 -8.80 2.61
CA MET A 91 8.58 -9.59 3.42
C MET A 91 7.42 -8.74 3.97
N ILE A 92 7.70 -7.51 4.42
CA ILE A 92 6.68 -6.57 4.88
C ILE A 92 5.77 -6.18 3.72
N ALA A 93 6.36 -5.86 2.55
CA ALA A 93 5.61 -5.56 1.34
C ALA A 93 4.72 -6.73 0.88
N ALA A 94 5.20 -7.97 1.03
CA ALA A 94 4.46 -9.19 0.71
C ALA A 94 3.51 -9.66 1.82
N GLN A 95 3.46 -8.98 2.98
CA GLN A 95 2.63 -9.33 4.14
C GLN A 95 2.84 -10.78 4.64
N VAL A 96 4.07 -11.29 4.57
CA VAL A 96 4.41 -12.66 4.97
C VAL A 96 4.75 -12.72 6.47
N THR A 97 4.07 -13.60 7.21
CA THR A 97 4.36 -13.87 8.64
C THR A 97 5.28 -15.08 8.79
N LEU A 98 6.36 -14.93 9.56
CA LEU A 98 7.27 -16.03 9.91
C LEU A 98 6.77 -16.73 11.17
N SER A 99 6.27 -17.96 11.04
CA SER A 99 6.06 -18.86 12.18
C SER A 99 7.20 -19.86 12.25
N LEU A 100 7.89 -19.95 13.39
CA LEU A 100 8.82 -21.03 13.66
C LEU A 100 8.00 -22.30 13.99
N PRO A 101 8.34 -23.47 13.42
CA PRO A 101 7.72 -24.72 13.84
C PRO A 101 8.09 -25.00 15.30
N GLU A 102 7.07 -25.22 16.15
CA GLU A 102 7.24 -25.75 17.50
C GLU A 102 8.04 -27.05 17.42
N ARG A 103 9.22 -27.08 18.04
CA ARG A 103 10.04 -28.29 18.09
C ARG A 103 9.45 -29.20 19.16
N SER A 104 8.76 -30.26 18.75
CA SER A 104 8.36 -31.40 19.59
C SER A 104 9.54 -32.31 19.90
#